data_AF-A0A1L7V1H3-F1
#
_entry.id   AF-A0A1L7V1H3-F1
#
_cell.length_a   1.000
_cell.length_b   1.000
_cell.length_c   1.000
_cell.angle_alpha   90.00
_cell.angle_beta   90.00
_cell.angle_gamma   90.00
#
_symmetry.space_group_name_H-M   'P 1'
#
loop_
_entity.id
_entity.type
_entity.pdbx_description
1 polymer ?
#
loop_
_entity_poly.entity_id
_entity_poly.type
_entity_poly.pdbx_seq_one_letter_code
_entity_poly.pdbx_strand_id
1 'polypeptide(L)'
;MSAFKPTEKELLLDAIAQSLGQEAIETVEPQEVEEPEEEEEETELPQNGPVCMTQKALPRDWKPNGVSDIVVGFNNECPRWVPGSVIRWAAWRQGFETQEDADYAAMQLAIAADAWNKADIGVTFEWVHLAKDATFVLYHAGNGDGTLAQAFFPNGDDLSSMLVFSDAFTPEWKPNMWKIFTHELGHVLGLRHEFAIAGLPIYGIRAEKQGAVRLGKRDPKSVMTYAPEPPEIQESDIESTKMFYSLKPDEQGNPPKVGFTKVKDYIPS
;
A
#
# COMPACT_ATOMS: atom_id res chain seq x y z
N MET A 1 -3.45 41.11 -5.02
CA MET A 1 -3.40 39.75 -5.60
C MET A 1 -2.43 38.97 -4.76
N SER A 2 -2.83 37.82 -4.21
CA SER A 2 -1.84 36.91 -3.61
C SER A 2 -1.19 36.15 -4.75
N ALA A 3 0.14 36.10 -4.79
CA ALA A 3 0.80 35.08 -5.60
C ALA A 3 0.49 33.73 -4.94
N PHE A 4 0.02 32.76 -5.73
CA PHE A 4 0.11 31.37 -5.32
C PHE A 4 1.59 31.03 -5.22
N LYS A 5 2.01 30.50 -4.06
CA LYS A 5 3.27 29.77 -3.97
C LYS A 5 2.97 28.33 -4.40
N PRO A 6 3.81 27.70 -5.24
CA PRO A 6 3.64 26.30 -5.55
C PRO A 6 3.82 25.43 -4.30
N THR A 7 3.19 24.26 -4.27
CA THR A 7 3.38 23.26 -3.20
C THR A 7 4.71 22.52 -3.34
N GLU A 8 5.05 21.66 -2.38
CA GLU A 8 6.30 20.88 -2.45
C GLU A 8 6.24 19.81 -3.54
N LYS A 9 5.04 19.24 -3.76
CA LYS A 9 4.64 18.36 -4.88
C LYS A 9 4.72 19.05 -6.23
N GLU A 10 4.21 20.28 -6.35
CA GLU A 10 4.35 21.05 -7.60
C GLU A 10 5.83 21.34 -7.91
N LEU A 11 6.62 21.74 -6.91
CA LEU A 11 8.07 21.94 -7.06
C LEU A 11 8.84 20.65 -7.38
N LEU A 12 8.41 19.51 -6.83
CA LEU A 12 8.99 18.19 -7.13
C LEU A 12 8.71 17.77 -8.57
N LEU A 13 7.46 17.90 -9.02
CA LEU A 13 7.05 17.55 -10.39
C LEU A 13 7.71 18.49 -11.42
N ASP A 14 7.80 19.78 -11.12
CA ASP A 14 8.57 20.74 -11.93
C ASP A 14 10.06 20.36 -12.01
N ALA A 15 10.67 19.92 -10.91
CA ALA A 15 12.08 19.50 -10.89
C ALA A 15 12.33 18.20 -11.67
N ILE A 16 11.41 17.24 -11.58
CA ILE A 16 11.44 16.00 -12.39
C ILE A 16 11.31 16.35 -13.87
N ALA A 17 10.30 17.15 -14.25
CA ALA A 17 10.08 17.55 -15.64
C ALA A 17 11.24 18.36 -16.23
N GLN A 18 11.86 19.25 -15.45
CA GLN A 18 13.06 19.99 -15.85
C GLN A 18 14.31 19.10 -16.00
N SER A 19 14.40 17.98 -15.28
CA SER A 19 15.57 17.09 -15.31
C SER A 19 15.45 15.92 -16.29
N LEU A 20 14.24 15.45 -16.58
CA LEU A 20 13.98 14.21 -17.33
C LEU A 20 13.04 14.41 -18.54
N GLY A 21 12.47 15.60 -18.73
CA GLY A 21 11.47 15.89 -19.74
C GLY A 21 10.04 15.88 -19.17
N GLN A 22 9.12 16.58 -19.84
CA GLN A 22 7.71 16.64 -19.45
C GLN A 22 7.05 15.25 -19.51
N GLU A 23 7.50 14.46 -20.47
CA GLU A 23 7.22 13.04 -20.68
C GLU A 23 7.50 12.15 -19.45
N ALA A 24 8.31 12.59 -18.49
CA ALA A 24 8.66 11.83 -17.29
C ALA A 24 7.57 11.83 -16.20
N ILE A 25 6.62 12.77 -16.27
CA ILE A 25 5.45 12.83 -15.37
C ILE A 25 4.12 12.56 -16.08
N GLU A 26 4.18 12.11 -17.34
CA GLU A 26 3.00 11.58 -18.04
C GLU A 26 2.44 10.36 -17.32
N THR A 27 1.11 10.28 -17.27
CA THR A 27 0.40 9.21 -16.58
C THR A 27 -0.08 8.14 -17.55
N VAL A 28 -0.43 7.00 -16.98
CA VAL A 28 -1.16 5.91 -17.62
C VAL A 28 -2.58 5.89 -17.06
N GLU A 29 -3.55 5.83 -17.97
CA GLU A 29 -4.98 5.64 -17.67
C GLU A 29 -5.26 4.14 -17.68
N PRO A 30 -5.75 3.55 -16.56
CA PRO A 30 -6.08 2.13 -16.53
C PRO A 30 -7.27 1.86 -17.45
N GLN A 31 -7.20 0.76 -18.20
CA GLN A 31 -8.32 0.31 -19.02
C GLN A 31 -9.41 -0.29 -18.12
N GLU A 32 -10.68 0.00 -18.41
CA GLU A 32 -11.81 -0.66 -17.74
C GLU A 32 -11.84 -2.14 -18.12
N VAL A 33 -11.66 -3.02 -17.13
CA VAL A 33 -11.78 -4.48 -17.28
C VAL A 33 -12.50 -5.04 -16.05
N GLU A 34 -13.33 -6.06 -16.24
CA GLU A 34 -13.85 -6.87 -15.13
C GLU A 34 -12.70 -7.67 -14.49
N GLU A 35 -12.92 -8.22 -13.29
CA GLU A 35 -11.91 -9.07 -12.64
C GLU A 35 -11.54 -10.25 -13.57
N PRO A 36 -10.25 -10.54 -13.79
CA PRO A 36 -9.85 -11.59 -14.72
C PRO A 36 -10.38 -12.94 -14.26
N GLU A 37 -11.07 -13.68 -15.14
CA GLU A 37 -11.56 -15.02 -14.83
C GLU A 37 -10.39 -15.92 -14.40
N GLU A 38 -10.55 -16.64 -13.28
CA GLU A 38 -9.51 -17.54 -12.77
C GLU A 38 -9.41 -18.79 -13.67
N GLU A 39 -8.55 -18.72 -14.70
CA GLU A 39 -8.17 -19.89 -15.49
C GLU A 39 -7.41 -20.88 -14.58
N GLU A 40 -8.02 -22.04 -14.30
CA GLU A 40 -7.42 -23.16 -13.55
C GLU A 40 -6.29 -23.88 -14.35
N GLU A 41 -5.27 -23.16 -14.81
CA GLU A 41 -4.01 -23.80 -15.20
C GLU A 41 -3.22 -24.21 -13.95
N GLU A 42 -2.78 -25.47 -13.88
CA GLU A 42 -1.87 -25.99 -12.85
C GLU A 42 -0.46 -25.39 -13.01
N THR A 43 -0.32 -24.09 -12.74
CA THR A 43 0.97 -23.42 -12.60
C THR A 43 1.70 -23.95 -11.36
N GLU A 44 2.99 -24.29 -11.50
CA GLU A 44 3.77 -24.76 -10.35
C GLU A 44 3.88 -23.63 -9.30
N LEU A 45 3.51 -23.94 -8.04
CA LEU A 45 3.52 -22.95 -6.97
C LEU A 45 4.90 -22.30 -6.79
N PRO A 46 4.97 -20.98 -6.53
CA PRO A 46 6.21 -20.25 -6.26
C PRO A 46 7.14 -20.98 -5.28
N GLN A 47 8.36 -21.28 -5.72
CA GLN A 47 9.36 -21.93 -4.87
C GLN A 47 9.82 -21.03 -3.70
N ASN A 48 9.56 -19.73 -3.80
CA ASN A 48 9.64 -18.76 -2.70
C ASN A 48 8.35 -17.91 -2.73
N GLY A 49 7.70 -17.73 -1.59
CA GLY A 49 6.55 -16.81 -1.48
C GLY A 49 6.94 -15.35 -1.74
N PRO A 50 5.95 -14.45 -1.96
CA PRO A 50 6.21 -13.09 -2.39
C PRO A 50 6.96 -12.32 -1.31
N VAL A 51 8.00 -11.60 -1.71
CA VAL A 51 8.74 -10.70 -0.83
C VAL A 51 8.34 -9.26 -1.19
N CYS A 52 7.61 -8.62 -0.29
CA CYS A 52 7.31 -7.19 -0.36
C CYS A 52 8.22 -6.39 0.61
N MET A 53 8.24 -5.07 0.48
CA MET A 53 8.91 -4.18 1.44
C MET A 53 8.04 -2.99 1.83
N THR A 54 7.54 -2.96 3.07
CA THR A 54 7.04 -1.70 3.66
C THR A 54 8.19 -0.70 3.82
N GLN A 55 7.91 0.60 3.63
CA GLN A 55 8.82 1.71 3.95
C GLN A 55 9.64 1.47 5.24
N LYS A 56 10.98 1.47 5.11
CA LYS A 56 11.91 1.22 6.22
C LYS A 56 11.81 2.33 7.26
N ALA A 57 11.48 1.98 8.51
CA ALA A 57 11.38 2.93 9.61
C ALA A 57 12.68 3.72 9.83
N LEU A 58 12.55 5.03 10.05
CA LEU A 58 13.67 5.89 10.42
C LEU A 58 14.30 5.41 11.74
N PRO A 59 15.65 5.33 11.86
CA PRO A 59 16.29 4.98 13.12
C PRO A 59 15.97 5.99 14.22
N ARG A 60 15.21 5.57 15.25
CA ARG A 60 14.91 6.38 16.43
C ARG A 60 14.98 5.58 17.72
N ASP A 61 15.81 6.04 18.64
CA ASP A 61 15.94 5.52 20.00
C ASP A 61 14.74 5.94 20.89
N TRP A 62 13.61 5.25 20.75
CA TRP A 62 12.56 5.28 21.78
C TRP A 62 11.79 3.97 21.86
N LYS A 63 11.51 3.51 23.09
CA LYS A 63 10.68 2.34 23.40
C LYS A 63 9.80 2.59 24.63
N PRO A 64 8.48 2.72 24.45
CA PRO A 64 7.49 2.33 25.45
C PRO A 64 7.37 0.80 25.51
N ASN A 65 6.83 0.24 26.61
CA ASN A 65 6.71 -1.21 26.80
C ASN A 65 5.26 -1.74 26.57
N GLY A 66 5.01 -2.46 25.45
CA GLY A 66 4.10 -3.63 25.39
C GLY A 66 2.74 -3.59 24.62
N VAL A 67 2.21 -4.82 24.39
CA VAL A 67 0.79 -5.27 24.11
C VAL A 67 0.27 -5.35 22.63
N SER A 68 -0.65 -6.29 22.29
CA SER A 68 -1.15 -6.71 20.92
C SER A 68 -2.69 -7.08 20.89
N ASP A 69 -3.43 -7.61 19.87
CA ASP A 69 -3.23 -8.32 18.54
C ASP A 69 -4.36 -7.92 17.46
N ILE A 70 -4.50 -7.81 16.06
CA ILE A 70 -3.93 -7.82 14.60
C ILE A 70 -3.20 -6.56 14.01
N VAL A 71 -2.24 -6.65 13.06
CA VAL A 71 -1.21 -5.58 12.87
C VAL A 71 -1.63 -4.27 12.15
N VAL A 72 -1.70 -3.19 12.94
CA VAL A 72 -1.44 -1.80 12.51
C VAL A 72 -0.26 -1.19 13.32
N GLY A 73 0.13 0.05 13.07
CA GLY A 73 1.08 0.79 13.92
C GLY A 73 2.51 0.89 13.41
N PHE A 74 2.99 2.12 13.20
CA PHE A 74 4.34 2.46 12.73
C PHE A 74 5.02 3.39 13.74
N ASN A 75 6.11 2.92 14.35
CA ASN A 75 6.84 3.59 15.42
C ASN A 75 6.01 3.79 16.72
N ASN A 76 5.24 4.87 16.82
CA ASN A 76 4.52 5.29 18.06
C ASN A 76 3.05 5.68 17.80
N GLU A 77 2.55 5.45 16.58
CA GLU A 77 1.23 5.86 16.11
C GLU A 77 0.66 4.79 15.17
N CYS A 78 -0.67 4.67 15.10
CA CYS A 78 -1.36 3.89 14.08
C CYS A 78 -1.77 4.85 12.96
N PRO A 79 -0.98 4.96 11.87
CA PRO A 79 -1.32 5.81 10.74
C PRO A 79 -2.60 5.30 10.07
N ARG A 80 -3.53 6.23 9.78
CA ARG A 80 -4.81 5.98 9.12
C ARG A 80 -5.13 7.18 8.23
N TRP A 81 -5.86 7.01 7.14
CA TRP A 81 -6.46 8.17 6.45
C TRP A 81 -7.74 8.62 7.19
N VAL A 82 -8.13 9.89 7.06
CA VAL A 82 -9.40 10.37 7.60
C VAL A 82 -10.56 9.53 7.04
N PRO A 83 -11.39 8.87 7.89
CA PRO A 83 -12.53 8.09 7.39
C PRO A 83 -13.47 8.94 6.53
N GLY A 84 -13.89 8.40 5.38
CA GLY A 84 -14.64 9.09 4.34
C GLY A 84 -13.78 9.89 3.34
N SER A 85 -12.44 9.83 3.42
CA SER A 85 -11.56 10.42 2.42
C SER A 85 -11.41 9.54 1.18
N VAL A 86 -11.06 10.17 0.05
CA VAL A 86 -10.67 9.51 -1.20
C VAL A 86 -9.14 9.59 -1.32
N ILE A 87 -8.49 8.45 -1.48
CA ILE A 87 -7.04 8.32 -1.68
C ILE A 87 -6.80 8.30 -3.19
N ARG A 88 -6.15 9.34 -3.72
CA ARG A 88 -5.96 9.47 -5.17
C ARG A 88 -4.66 8.82 -5.63
N TRP A 89 -4.68 8.21 -6.80
CA TRP A 89 -3.49 7.57 -7.36
C TRP A 89 -3.34 7.85 -8.86
N ALA A 90 -2.09 7.81 -9.32
CA ALA A 90 -1.75 7.81 -10.73
C ALA A 90 -0.62 6.78 -10.97
N ALA A 91 -0.51 6.25 -12.17
CA ALA A 91 0.68 5.49 -12.58
C ALA A 91 1.50 6.34 -13.56
N TRP A 92 2.81 6.45 -13.38
CA TRP A 92 3.69 7.13 -14.33
C TRP A 92 4.00 6.23 -15.53
N ARG A 93 4.15 6.83 -16.70
CA ARG A 93 4.51 6.15 -17.95
C ARG A 93 5.98 5.74 -18.00
N GLN A 94 6.87 6.54 -17.41
CA GLN A 94 8.31 6.26 -17.39
C GLN A 94 8.75 5.38 -16.21
N GLY A 95 9.91 4.73 -16.39
CA GLY A 95 10.50 3.77 -15.45
C GLY A 95 10.31 2.32 -15.87
N PHE A 96 9.20 1.99 -16.54
CA PHE A 96 8.90 0.65 -17.07
C PHE A 96 9.78 0.32 -18.29
N GLU A 97 10.00 -0.98 -18.55
CA GLU A 97 10.79 -1.43 -19.71
C GLU A 97 10.05 -1.27 -21.05
N THR A 98 8.72 -1.43 -21.02
CA THR A 98 7.83 -1.26 -22.18
C THR A 98 6.61 -0.40 -21.82
N GLN A 99 5.87 0.07 -22.82
CA GLN A 99 4.61 0.77 -22.58
C GLN A 99 3.53 -0.19 -22.08
N GLU A 100 3.53 -1.39 -22.65
CA GLU A 100 2.63 -2.49 -22.36
C GLU A 100 2.74 -2.92 -20.88
N ASP A 101 3.94 -2.86 -20.28
CA ASP A 101 4.16 -3.10 -18.86
C ASP A 101 3.60 -1.98 -17.95
N ALA A 102 3.68 -0.72 -18.39
CA ALA A 102 3.11 0.42 -17.65
C ALA A 102 1.56 0.40 -17.71
N ASP A 103 1.01 0.14 -18.89
CA ASP A 103 -0.44 -0.04 -19.13
C ASP A 103 -0.99 -1.21 -18.30
N TYR A 104 -0.28 -2.34 -18.30
CA TYR A 104 -0.64 -3.52 -17.50
C TYR A 104 -0.57 -3.24 -15.99
N ALA A 105 0.49 -2.60 -15.50
CA ALA A 105 0.63 -2.31 -14.07
C ALA A 105 -0.43 -1.31 -13.57
N ALA A 106 -0.78 -0.30 -14.37
CA ALA A 106 -1.89 0.62 -14.05
C ALA A 106 -3.23 -0.12 -13.97
N MET A 107 -3.53 -0.98 -14.94
CA MET A 107 -4.74 -1.82 -14.96
C MET A 107 -4.81 -2.76 -13.74
N GLN A 108 -3.70 -3.42 -13.38
CA GLN A 108 -3.62 -4.31 -12.22
C GLN A 108 -3.79 -3.56 -10.89
N LEU A 109 -3.27 -2.33 -10.77
CA LEU A 109 -3.51 -1.48 -9.61
C LEU A 109 -4.98 -0.99 -9.53
N ALA A 110 -5.63 -0.76 -10.67
CA ALA A 110 -7.06 -0.42 -10.71
C ALA A 110 -7.95 -1.57 -10.21
N ILE A 111 -7.65 -2.82 -10.60
CA ILE A 111 -8.35 -4.02 -10.09
C ILE A 111 -8.17 -4.14 -8.57
N ALA A 112 -6.94 -3.98 -8.07
CA ALA A 112 -6.65 -4.02 -6.63
C ALA A 112 -7.34 -2.88 -5.84
N ALA A 113 -7.42 -1.69 -6.43
CA ALA A 113 -8.13 -0.53 -5.87
C ALA A 113 -9.65 -0.76 -5.83
N ASP A 114 -10.22 -1.36 -6.88
CA ASP A 114 -11.65 -1.67 -6.94
C ASP A 114 -12.05 -2.78 -5.97
N ALA A 115 -11.21 -3.80 -5.75
CA ALA A 115 -11.42 -4.82 -4.71
C ALA A 115 -11.56 -4.19 -3.30
N TRP A 116 -10.71 -3.22 -2.96
CA TRP A 116 -10.82 -2.47 -1.70
C TRP A 116 -12.01 -1.48 -1.68
N ASN A 117 -12.42 -0.93 -2.81
CA ASN A 117 -13.64 -0.10 -2.93
C ASN A 117 -14.91 -0.93 -2.70
N LYS A 118 -15.04 -2.07 -3.41
CA LYS A 118 -16.11 -3.07 -3.24
C LYS A 118 -16.25 -3.55 -1.80
N ALA A 119 -15.13 -3.62 -1.07
CA ALA A 119 -15.12 -4.00 0.33
C ALA A 119 -15.77 -2.98 1.29
N ASP A 120 -16.05 -1.74 0.87
CA ASP A 120 -16.68 -0.67 1.68
C ASP A 120 -16.01 -0.45 3.06
N ILE A 121 -14.68 -0.30 3.06
CA ILE A 121 -13.89 -0.20 4.29
C ILE A 121 -13.97 1.17 5.00
N GLY A 122 -14.67 2.16 4.42
CA GLY A 122 -14.79 3.51 4.97
C GLY A 122 -13.79 4.54 4.43
N VAL A 123 -13.01 4.19 3.40
CA VAL A 123 -12.26 5.07 2.48
C VAL A 123 -12.28 4.45 1.09
N THR A 124 -12.03 5.23 0.03
CA THR A 124 -12.02 4.74 -1.36
C THR A 124 -10.79 5.19 -2.13
N PHE A 125 -10.41 4.44 -3.15
CA PHE A 125 -9.36 4.77 -4.11
C PHE A 125 -9.95 5.36 -5.40
N GLU A 126 -9.32 6.39 -5.95
CA GLU A 126 -9.71 7.08 -7.20
C GLU A 126 -8.46 7.27 -8.08
N TRP A 127 -8.51 6.85 -9.35
CA TRP A 127 -7.47 7.18 -10.32
C TRP A 127 -7.60 8.63 -10.78
N VAL A 128 -6.48 9.32 -10.99
CA VAL A 128 -6.46 10.66 -11.59
C VAL A 128 -5.38 10.81 -12.67
N HIS A 129 -5.73 11.57 -13.71
CA HIS A 129 -4.89 11.79 -14.89
C HIS A 129 -3.61 12.60 -14.62
N LEU A 130 -3.48 13.32 -13.50
CA LEU A 130 -2.32 14.18 -13.22
C LEU A 130 -1.73 13.85 -11.85
N ALA A 131 -0.42 13.56 -11.79
CA ALA A 131 0.28 13.20 -10.56
C ALA A 131 0.23 14.29 -9.46
N LYS A 132 0.04 15.57 -9.83
CA LYS A 132 -0.20 16.66 -8.86
C LYS A 132 -1.53 16.55 -8.11
N ASP A 133 -2.52 15.86 -8.68
CA ASP A 133 -3.84 15.67 -8.11
C ASP A 133 -3.95 14.30 -7.39
N ALA A 134 -2.86 13.50 -7.39
CA ALA A 134 -2.77 12.18 -6.78
C ALA A 134 -2.09 12.23 -5.40
N THR A 135 -2.59 11.46 -4.44
CA THR A 135 -1.97 11.26 -3.12
C THR A 135 -0.71 10.39 -3.23
N PHE A 136 -0.68 9.46 -4.19
CA PHE A 136 0.52 8.69 -4.53
C PHE A 136 0.67 8.37 -6.02
N VAL A 137 1.90 8.07 -6.43
CA VAL A 137 2.23 7.57 -7.76
C VAL A 137 2.73 6.12 -7.71
N LEU A 138 2.30 5.30 -8.66
CA LEU A 138 2.92 4.01 -9.00
C LEU A 138 3.99 4.25 -10.08
N TYR A 139 5.18 3.68 -9.90
CA TYR A 139 6.18 3.58 -10.98
C TYR A 139 7.08 2.34 -10.82
N HIS A 140 7.69 1.91 -11.91
CA HIS A 140 8.66 0.81 -11.91
C HIS A 140 10.04 1.27 -11.43
N ALA A 141 10.63 0.53 -10.49
CA ALA A 141 11.86 0.89 -9.80
C ALA A 141 13.10 0.06 -10.24
N GLY A 142 12.96 -0.79 -11.26
CA GLY A 142 14.02 -1.71 -11.71
C GLY A 142 14.06 -3.01 -10.91
N ASN A 143 15.21 -3.69 -10.90
CA ASN A 143 15.44 -4.93 -10.14
C ASN A 143 15.24 -4.71 -8.62
N GLY A 144 14.41 -5.55 -7.99
CA GLY A 144 14.12 -5.54 -6.57
C GLY A 144 14.94 -6.53 -5.73
N ASP A 145 15.87 -7.26 -6.34
CA ASP A 145 16.64 -8.36 -5.73
C ASP A 145 15.74 -9.40 -5.04
N GLY A 146 14.68 -9.82 -5.73
CA GLY A 146 13.62 -10.71 -5.23
C GLY A 146 12.44 -9.99 -4.57
N THR A 147 12.51 -8.67 -4.38
CA THR A 147 11.36 -7.87 -3.91
C THR A 147 10.40 -7.61 -5.07
N LEU A 148 9.11 -7.90 -4.91
CA LEU A 148 8.11 -7.70 -5.97
C LEU A 148 7.58 -6.26 -6.02
N ALA A 149 7.24 -5.70 -4.85
CA ALA A 149 6.69 -4.35 -4.71
C ALA A 149 7.07 -3.71 -3.36
N GLN A 150 6.79 -2.41 -3.24
CA GLN A 150 6.95 -1.63 -2.00
C GLN A 150 5.95 -0.49 -1.91
N ALA A 151 5.19 -0.42 -0.82
CA ALA A 151 4.36 0.72 -0.45
C ALA A 151 4.77 1.43 0.86
N PHE A 152 3.91 2.36 1.25
CA PHE A 152 4.07 3.33 2.32
C PHE A 152 2.84 3.29 3.25
N PHE A 153 2.97 3.81 4.47
CA PHE A 153 1.83 3.97 5.39
C PHE A 153 1.22 5.38 5.26
N PRO A 154 -0.05 5.60 5.67
CA PRO A 154 -0.66 6.92 5.72
C PRO A 154 0.26 7.94 6.40
N ASN A 155 0.50 9.06 5.73
CA ASN A 155 1.51 10.04 6.10
C ASN A 155 1.06 11.46 5.71
N GLY A 156 1.93 12.45 5.95
CA GLY A 156 1.66 13.87 5.65
C GLY A 156 2.50 14.40 4.50
N ASP A 157 2.97 13.53 3.61
CA ASP A 157 3.86 13.88 2.51
C ASP A 157 3.02 14.39 1.32
N ASP A 158 3.48 15.45 0.63
CA ASP A 158 2.71 16.12 -0.42
C ASP A 158 2.52 15.24 -1.68
N LEU A 159 3.36 14.19 -1.83
CA LEU A 159 3.16 13.07 -2.76
C LEU A 159 3.91 11.82 -2.23
N SER A 160 3.22 10.69 -2.14
CA SER A 160 3.82 9.39 -1.80
C SER A 160 4.12 8.53 -3.03
N SER A 161 4.88 7.44 -2.86
CA SER A 161 5.25 6.51 -3.96
C SER A 161 4.95 5.05 -3.60
N MET A 162 4.29 4.34 -4.51
CA MET A 162 4.26 2.88 -4.58
C MET A 162 5.21 2.43 -5.68
N LEU A 163 6.01 1.39 -5.40
CA LEU A 163 7.01 0.86 -6.32
C LEU A 163 6.60 -0.54 -6.77
N VAL A 164 6.78 -0.82 -8.06
CA VAL A 164 6.82 -2.19 -8.60
C VAL A 164 8.22 -2.48 -9.14
N PHE A 165 8.74 -3.67 -8.91
CA PHE A 165 10.08 -4.08 -9.35
C PHE A 165 9.99 -5.09 -10.51
N SER A 166 11.09 -5.28 -11.24
CA SER A 166 11.16 -6.16 -12.42
C SER A 166 10.81 -7.62 -12.09
N ASP A 167 11.05 -8.04 -10.85
CA ASP A 167 10.72 -9.35 -10.29
C ASP A 167 9.21 -9.66 -10.38
N ALA A 168 8.35 -8.64 -10.26
CA ALA A 168 6.89 -8.77 -10.41
C ALA A 168 6.43 -8.92 -11.87
N PHE A 169 7.31 -8.72 -12.86
CA PHE A 169 7.03 -8.91 -14.29
C PHE A 169 7.43 -10.30 -14.80
N THR A 170 7.94 -11.17 -13.92
CA THR A 170 8.19 -12.59 -14.22
C THR A 170 6.90 -13.34 -14.57
N PRO A 171 6.93 -14.43 -15.36
CA PRO A 171 5.73 -15.19 -15.73
C PRO A 171 4.93 -15.75 -14.54
N GLU A 172 5.60 -15.95 -13.40
CA GLU A 172 5.04 -16.41 -12.12
C GLU A 172 4.18 -15.32 -11.44
N TRP A 173 4.72 -14.09 -11.38
CA TRP A 173 4.13 -12.99 -10.61
C TRP A 173 3.31 -12.01 -11.43
N LYS A 174 3.57 -11.87 -12.74
CA LYS A 174 2.86 -10.92 -13.60
C LYS A 174 1.35 -11.17 -13.67
N PRO A 175 0.83 -12.40 -13.87
CA PRO A 175 -0.61 -12.67 -13.83
C PRO A 175 -1.27 -12.36 -12.47
N ASN A 176 -0.46 -12.41 -11.41
CA ASN A 176 -0.86 -12.20 -10.01
C ASN A 176 -0.58 -10.76 -9.53
N MET A 177 -0.26 -9.82 -10.43
CA MET A 177 0.18 -8.48 -10.06
C MET A 177 -0.90 -7.68 -9.29
N TRP A 178 -2.18 -7.88 -9.60
CA TRP A 178 -3.28 -7.31 -8.82
C TRP A 178 -3.34 -7.89 -7.40
N LYS A 179 -3.07 -9.20 -7.21
CA LYS A 179 -2.97 -9.85 -5.88
C LYS A 179 -1.82 -9.23 -5.07
N ILE A 180 -0.67 -8.93 -5.70
CA ILE A 180 0.45 -8.17 -5.08
C ILE A 180 0.02 -6.74 -4.71
N PHE A 181 -0.56 -5.99 -5.64
CA PHE A 181 -0.99 -4.60 -5.36
C PHE A 181 -2.10 -4.54 -4.30
N THR A 182 -2.92 -5.58 -4.15
CA THR A 182 -3.96 -5.64 -3.12
C THR A 182 -3.35 -5.72 -1.71
N HIS A 183 -2.22 -6.44 -1.54
CA HIS A 183 -1.40 -6.43 -0.33
C HIS A 183 -0.77 -5.05 -0.08
N GLU A 184 -0.16 -4.44 -1.10
CA GLU A 184 0.49 -3.13 -1.00
C GLU A 184 -0.50 -1.99 -0.69
N LEU A 185 -1.72 -2.04 -1.25
CA LEU A 185 -2.81 -1.13 -0.86
C LEU A 185 -3.25 -1.34 0.59
N GLY A 186 -3.14 -2.56 1.14
CA GLY A 186 -3.29 -2.81 2.57
C GLY A 186 -2.31 -1.96 3.41
N HIS A 187 -1.06 -1.80 2.97
CA HIS A 187 -0.11 -0.88 3.59
C HIS A 187 -0.50 0.59 3.43
N VAL A 188 -0.96 0.99 2.24
CA VAL A 188 -1.51 2.34 1.99
C VAL A 188 -2.70 2.63 2.90
N LEU A 189 -3.49 1.63 3.30
CA LEU A 189 -4.59 1.74 4.25
C LEU A 189 -4.16 1.77 5.74
N GLY A 190 -2.87 1.51 6.04
CA GLY A 190 -2.30 1.49 7.39
C GLY A 190 -2.16 0.10 8.01
N LEU A 191 -2.57 -0.97 7.31
CA LEU A 191 -2.37 -2.36 7.71
C LEU A 191 -0.89 -2.73 7.57
N ARG A 192 -0.40 -3.66 8.39
CA ARG A 192 0.97 -4.18 8.26
C ARG A 192 0.97 -5.70 8.34
N HIS A 193 2.11 -6.29 8.02
CA HIS A 193 2.26 -7.74 7.98
C HIS A 193 1.78 -8.43 9.25
N GLU A 194 0.96 -9.47 9.13
CA GLU A 194 0.45 -10.21 10.28
C GLU A 194 1.57 -10.90 11.10
N PHE A 195 2.76 -11.02 10.52
CA PHE A 195 3.96 -11.51 11.18
C PHE A 195 4.83 -10.43 11.86
N ALA A 196 4.49 -9.14 11.82
CA ALA A 196 5.32 -8.07 12.38
C ALA A 196 5.62 -8.21 13.90
N ILE A 197 4.75 -8.86 14.67
CA ILE A 197 4.93 -9.12 16.11
C ILE A 197 5.68 -10.43 16.39
N ALA A 198 5.39 -11.52 15.67
CA ALA A 198 5.84 -12.88 16.01
C ALA A 198 6.81 -13.52 14.99
N GLY A 199 6.88 -12.99 13.78
CA GLY A 199 7.54 -13.62 12.62
C GLY A 199 6.71 -14.76 12.02
N LEU A 200 7.22 -15.34 10.94
CA LEU A 200 6.81 -16.67 10.43
C LEU A 200 8.03 -17.60 10.56
N PRO A 201 8.26 -18.23 11.73
CA PRO A 201 9.43 -19.08 11.93
C PRO A 201 9.55 -20.24 10.95
N ILE A 202 8.42 -20.71 10.39
CA ILE A 202 8.37 -21.76 9.37
C ILE A 202 9.02 -21.35 8.04
N TYR A 203 9.05 -20.05 7.74
CA TYR A 203 9.72 -19.46 6.56
C TYR A 203 10.98 -18.66 6.95
N GLY A 204 11.48 -18.82 8.19
CA GLY A 204 12.63 -18.07 8.71
C GLY A 204 12.40 -16.57 8.98
N ILE A 205 11.22 -16.03 8.63
CA ILE A 205 10.88 -14.60 8.74
C ILE A 205 10.83 -14.18 10.21
N ARG A 206 11.58 -13.12 10.54
CA ARG A 206 11.64 -12.54 11.89
C ARG A 206 10.54 -11.49 12.08
N ALA A 207 10.06 -11.36 13.30
CA ALA A 207 9.24 -10.22 13.71
C ALA A 207 9.99 -8.89 13.51
N GLU A 208 9.29 -7.91 12.93
CA GLU A 208 9.78 -6.56 12.64
C GLU A 208 9.95 -5.70 13.90
N LYS A 209 9.04 -5.84 14.87
CA LYS A 209 9.09 -5.20 16.21
C LYS A 209 9.07 -3.66 16.23
N GLN A 210 8.53 -3.00 15.21
CA GLN A 210 8.53 -1.54 15.02
C GLN A 210 7.28 -0.81 15.58
N GLY A 211 6.82 -1.17 16.78
CA GLY A 211 5.62 -0.55 17.37
C GLY A 211 4.30 -1.03 16.77
N ALA A 212 4.33 -2.18 16.09
CA ALA A 212 3.15 -2.95 15.69
C ALA A 212 2.23 -3.20 16.90
N VAL A 213 1.02 -2.61 16.91
CA VAL A 213 0.04 -2.75 18.00
C VAL A 213 -1.33 -3.14 17.45
N ARG A 214 -1.90 -4.09 18.20
CA ARG A 214 -2.61 -5.26 17.63
C ARG A 214 -4.15 -4.88 17.58
N LEU A 215 -5.01 -5.06 16.55
CA LEU A 215 -6.50 -4.92 16.54
C LEU A 215 -7.33 -6.11 15.93
N GLY A 216 -7.61 -7.19 16.67
CA GLY A 216 -8.49 -8.31 16.24
C GLY A 216 -7.94 -9.73 16.51
N LYS A 217 -8.36 -10.73 15.70
CA LYS A 217 -7.81 -12.11 15.68
C LYS A 217 -6.80 -12.32 14.55
N ARG A 218 -5.64 -12.90 14.85
CA ARG A 218 -4.69 -13.34 13.81
C ARG A 218 -5.35 -14.27 12.78
N ASP A 219 -5.11 -13.99 11.50
CA ASP A 219 -5.46 -14.87 10.38
C ASP A 219 -4.19 -15.24 9.57
N PRO A 220 -3.79 -16.52 9.51
CA PRO A 220 -2.68 -16.98 8.67
C PRO A 220 -2.91 -16.89 7.16
N LYS A 221 -4.16 -16.65 6.71
CA LYS A 221 -4.52 -16.44 5.30
C LYS A 221 -4.71 -14.97 4.92
N SER A 222 -4.67 -14.05 5.89
CA SER A 222 -4.80 -12.59 5.65
C SER A 222 -3.94 -12.15 4.48
N VAL A 223 -4.47 -11.26 3.64
CA VAL A 223 -3.73 -10.65 2.52
C VAL A 223 -2.39 -10.07 2.98
N MET A 224 -2.29 -9.65 4.25
CA MET A 224 -1.07 -9.14 4.88
C MET A 224 -0.09 -10.24 5.37
N THR A 225 -0.19 -11.48 4.87
CA THR A 225 0.70 -12.60 5.21
C THR A 225 1.56 -13.00 4.01
N TYR A 226 2.77 -13.50 4.26
CA TYR A 226 3.58 -14.15 3.22
C TYR A 226 3.32 -15.66 3.26
N ALA A 227 2.86 -16.21 2.14
CA ALA A 227 2.65 -17.63 1.89
C ALA A 227 3.22 -17.98 0.50
N PRO A 228 3.41 -19.26 0.13
CA PRO A 228 3.74 -19.63 -1.26
C PRO A 228 2.70 -19.17 -2.28
N GLU A 229 1.42 -19.12 -1.88
CA GLU A 229 0.30 -18.68 -2.67
C GLU A 229 0.25 -17.14 -2.81
N PRO A 230 -0.24 -16.58 -3.94
CA PRO A 230 -0.48 -15.15 -4.11
C PRO A 230 -1.42 -14.54 -3.05
N PRO A 231 -1.27 -13.26 -2.66
CA PRO A 231 -2.09 -12.66 -1.60
C PRO A 231 -3.56 -12.44 -1.98
N GLU A 232 -4.50 -12.78 -1.10
CA GLU A 232 -5.94 -12.63 -1.33
C GLU A 232 -6.64 -11.99 -0.13
N ILE A 233 -7.52 -11.01 -0.36
CA ILE A 233 -8.37 -10.42 0.68
C ILE A 233 -9.25 -11.51 1.31
N GLN A 234 -9.07 -11.74 2.60
CA GLN A 234 -9.98 -12.57 3.39
C GLN A 234 -11.08 -11.69 4.01
N GLU A 235 -12.23 -12.27 4.34
CA GLU A 235 -13.30 -11.56 5.05
C GLU A 235 -12.81 -10.95 6.39
N SER A 236 -11.83 -11.59 7.03
CA SER A 236 -11.14 -11.10 8.23
C SER A 236 -10.35 -9.80 8.00
N ASP A 237 -9.78 -9.58 6.81
CA ASP A 237 -9.11 -8.32 6.44
C ASP A 237 -10.14 -7.20 6.27
N ILE A 238 -11.28 -7.50 5.63
CA ILE A 238 -12.39 -6.56 5.43
C ILE A 238 -13.01 -6.14 6.77
N GLU A 239 -13.36 -7.10 7.63
CA GLU A 239 -13.92 -6.84 8.97
C GLU A 239 -12.97 -6.00 9.83
N SER A 240 -11.67 -6.35 9.84
CA SER A 240 -10.66 -5.68 10.65
C SER A 240 -10.37 -4.26 10.15
N THR A 241 -10.36 -4.05 8.84
CA THR A 241 -10.17 -2.72 8.24
C THR A 241 -11.39 -1.83 8.47
N LYS A 242 -12.61 -2.36 8.30
CA LYS A 242 -13.86 -1.69 8.70
C LYS A 242 -13.83 -1.31 10.18
N MET A 243 -13.38 -2.21 11.05
CA MET A 243 -13.25 -1.91 12.48
C MET A 243 -12.27 -0.74 12.71
N PHE A 244 -11.09 -0.78 12.09
CA PHE A 244 -10.05 0.26 12.19
C PHE A 244 -10.53 1.64 11.71
N TYR A 245 -11.21 1.72 10.56
CA TYR A 245 -11.76 2.97 10.04
C TYR A 245 -13.02 3.44 10.81
N SER A 246 -13.78 2.53 11.43
CA SER A 246 -14.91 2.89 12.30
C SER A 246 -14.51 3.52 13.65
N LEU A 247 -13.23 3.41 14.07
CA LEU A 247 -12.75 3.95 15.34
C LEU A 247 -12.93 5.48 15.41
N LYS A 248 -13.55 5.95 16.50
CA LYS A 248 -13.89 7.37 16.74
C LYS A 248 -13.13 7.94 17.93
N PRO A 249 -12.96 9.27 18.02
CA PRO A 249 -12.52 9.93 19.25
C PRO A 249 -13.40 9.58 20.45
N ASP A 250 -12.85 9.71 21.66
CA ASP A 250 -13.64 9.56 22.90
C ASP A 250 -14.54 10.79 23.17
N GLU A 251 -15.38 10.70 24.21
CA GLU A 251 -16.29 11.79 24.62
C GLU A 251 -15.55 13.10 25.00
N GLN A 252 -14.24 13.04 25.23
CA GLN A 252 -13.39 14.20 25.52
C GLN A 252 -12.62 14.69 24.28
N GLY A 253 -12.83 14.07 23.12
CA GLY A 253 -12.21 14.43 21.85
C GLY A 253 -10.78 13.92 21.67
N ASN A 254 -10.28 13.00 22.52
CA ASN A 254 -8.97 12.40 22.29
C ASN A 254 -9.03 11.43 21.09
N PRO A 255 -7.97 11.36 20.25
CA PRO A 255 -7.91 10.40 19.15
C PRO A 255 -8.13 8.94 19.59
N PRO A 256 -8.74 8.10 18.74
CA PRO A 256 -8.92 6.68 19.03
C PRO A 256 -7.60 5.97 19.29
N LYS A 257 -7.66 4.75 19.85
CA LYS A 257 -6.49 3.93 20.14
C LYS A 257 -6.70 2.49 19.69
N VAL A 258 -5.61 1.88 19.25
CA VAL A 258 -5.48 0.43 19.10
C VAL A 258 -4.54 -0.03 20.21
N GLY A 259 -5.05 -0.85 21.13
CA GLY A 259 -4.37 -1.16 22.38
C GLY A 259 -3.99 0.12 23.14
N PHE A 260 -2.68 0.38 23.27
CA PHE A 260 -2.15 1.60 23.89
C PHE A 260 -1.69 2.66 22.88
N THR A 261 -1.59 2.33 21.60
CA THR A 261 -1.10 3.22 20.54
C THR A 261 -2.23 4.10 20.02
N LYS A 262 -1.96 5.39 19.82
CA LYS A 262 -2.93 6.34 19.26
C LYS A 262 -3.07 6.13 17.76
N VAL A 263 -4.30 6.08 17.28
CA VAL A 263 -4.62 6.33 15.87
C VAL A 263 -4.32 7.79 15.56
N LYS A 264 -3.77 8.03 14.37
CA LYS A 264 -3.48 9.36 13.86
C LYS A 264 -3.99 9.43 12.43
N ASP A 265 -4.98 10.29 12.25
CA ASP A 265 -5.61 10.50 10.95
C ASP A 265 -4.80 11.50 10.12
N TYR A 266 -4.50 11.10 8.90
CA TYR A 266 -3.87 11.90 7.86
C TYR A 266 -4.90 12.25 6.78
N ILE A 267 -4.74 13.41 6.15
CA ILE A 267 -5.59 13.85 5.04
C ILE A 267 -4.85 13.51 3.74
N PRO A 268 -5.45 12.76 2.80
CA PRO A 268 -4.87 12.56 1.47
C PRO A 268 -4.57 13.89 0.75
N SER A 269 -3.35 14.02 0.25
CA SER A 269 -2.82 15.10 -0.59
C SER A 269 -3.15 14.93 -2.07
#